data_AF-A0A960F1C9-F1
#
_entry.id   AF-A0A960F1C9-F1
#
_cell.length_a   1.000
_cell.length_b   1.000
_cell.length_c   1.000
_cell.angle_alpha   90.00
_cell.angle_beta   90.00
_cell.angle_gamma   90.00
#
_symmetry.space_group_name_H-M   'P 1'
#
loop_
_entity.id
_entity.type
_entity.pdbx_description
1 polymer ?
#
loop_
_entity_poly.entity_id
_entity_poly.type
_entity_poly.pdbx_seq_one_letter_code
_entity_poly.pdbx_strand_id
1 'polypeptide(L)'
;MALHPNGVHHLAISTTDIKQQIEFFTDVLGGSLKALYWMHGVDNTFHGFIELSPECYIAFVQHPDNTDRNELGVTHAGNSGGPMPGGTMQHVALNVDSLDELLALRDRIRDRGVVALGPIDHGMCQSLYFAGPEGLCLEIATGGNIDGRAWVDPEVVALAGINEEELARYREPAAYERPAAPVPQPKPDPAKPNLVYPPHRYEIVTSLPDEAFWHSVEHRPPVQVS
;
A
#
# COMPACT_ATOMS: atom_id res chain seq x y z
N MET A 1 -13.41 18.22 10.32
CA MET A 1 -13.19 16.83 9.86
C MET A 1 -12.31 16.14 10.91
N ALA A 2 -12.50 14.85 11.15
CA ALA A 2 -11.61 14.09 12.02
C ALA A 2 -10.17 14.11 11.46
N LEU A 3 -9.17 13.99 12.31
CA LEU A 3 -7.78 13.81 11.88
C LEU A 3 -7.64 12.41 11.26
N HIS A 4 -7.25 12.32 9.98
CA HIS A 4 -7.04 11.05 9.28
C HIS A 4 -5.96 11.18 8.19
N PRO A 5 -5.34 10.07 7.74
CA PRO A 5 -4.46 10.07 6.57
C PRO A 5 -5.19 10.57 5.31
N ASN A 6 -4.48 11.28 4.43
CA ASN A 6 -5.04 11.89 3.23
C ASN A 6 -4.55 11.26 1.91
N GLY A 7 -3.80 10.15 1.98
CA GLY A 7 -3.28 9.43 0.82
C GLY A 7 -2.36 8.29 1.22
N VAL A 8 -1.85 7.57 0.22
CA VAL A 8 -0.81 6.54 0.40
C VAL A 8 0.55 7.20 0.22
N HIS A 9 1.32 7.36 1.29
CA HIS A 9 2.69 7.88 1.17
C HIS A 9 3.56 6.90 0.37
N HIS A 10 3.52 5.62 0.71
CA HIS A 10 4.13 4.58 -0.11
C HIS A 10 3.53 3.20 0.17
N LEU A 11 3.61 2.30 -0.83
CA LEU A 11 3.33 0.88 -0.69
C LEU A 11 4.62 0.10 -0.93
N ALA A 12 5.07 -0.69 0.04
CA ALA A 12 6.24 -1.55 -0.11
C ALA A 12 5.84 -2.99 -0.48
N ILE A 13 6.39 -3.50 -1.57
CA ILE A 13 6.18 -4.85 -2.09
C ILE A 13 7.44 -5.68 -1.87
N SER A 14 7.27 -6.87 -1.30
CA SER A 14 8.37 -7.84 -1.19
C SER A 14 8.69 -8.45 -2.55
N THR A 15 9.97 -8.58 -2.88
CA THR A 15 10.41 -9.11 -4.18
C THR A 15 11.67 -9.97 -4.04
N THR A 16 11.85 -10.92 -4.95
CA THR A 16 13.09 -11.67 -5.15
C THR A 16 13.99 -11.06 -6.23
N ASP A 17 13.43 -10.19 -7.08
CA ASP A 17 14.15 -9.51 -8.17
C ASP A 17 13.72 -8.04 -8.28
N ILE A 18 14.37 -7.19 -7.49
CA ILE A 18 14.14 -5.74 -7.48
C ILE A 18 14.44 -5.10 -8.83
N LYS A 19 15.34 -5.68 -9.64
CA LYS A 19 15.66 -5.14 -10.95
C LYS A 19 14.48 -5.34 -11.90
N GLN A 20 13.87 -6.53 -11.90
CA GLN A 20 12.67 -6.81 -12.70
C GLN A 20 11.51 -5.88 -12.31
N GLN A 21 11.32 -5.63 -11.01
CA GLN A 21 10.32 -4.67 -10.53
C GLN A 21 10.60 -3.25 -11.04
N ILE A 22 11.84 -2.77 -10.89
CA ILE A 22 12.23 -1.44 -11.39
C ILE A 22 12.00 -1.33 -12.91
N GLU A 23 12.44 -2.32 -13.68
CA GLU A 23 12.27 -2.34 -15.13
C GLU A 23 10.80 -2.28 -15.53
N PHE A 24 9.95 -3.09 -14.90
CA PHE A 24 8.51 -3.08 -15.16
C PHE A 24 7.87 -1.73 -14.83
N PHE A 25 8.07 -1.22 -13.62
CA PHE A 25 7.40 0.01 -13.18
C PHE A 25 7.92 1.27 -13.87
N THR A 26 9.14 1.27 -14.40
CA THR A 26 9.68 2.38 -15.17
C THR A 26 9.32 2.31 -16.66
N ASP A 27 9.42 1.15 -17.31
CA ASP A 27 9.10 1.02 -18.73
C ASP A 27 7.59 0.86 -18.96
N VAL A 28 6.94 -0.10 -18.31
CA VAL A 28 5.52 -0.40 -18.56
C VAL A 28 4.63 0.73 -18.03
N LEU A 29 4.90 1.21 -16.82
CA LEU A 29 4.06 2.22 -16.15
C LEU A 29 4.58 3.67 -16.23
N GLY A 30 5.82 3.86 -16.69
CA GLY A 30 6.37 5.22 -16.90
C GLY A 30 6.81 5.93 -15.62
N GLY A 31 6.90 5.23 -14.49
CA GLY A 31 7.42 5.79 -13.23
C GLY A 31 8.91 6.09 -13.29
N SER A 32 9.43 6.79 -12.28
CA SER A 32 10.85 7.13 -12.16
C SER A 32 11.47 6.56 -10.88
N LEU A 33 12.61 5.89 -10.99
CA LEU A 33 13.40 5.45 -9.83
C LEU A 33 13.96 6.66 -9.07
N LYS A 34 13.57 6.82 -7.80
CA LYS A 34 14.02 7.93 -6.95
C LYS A 34 14.98 7.54 -5.85
N ALA A 35 14.90 6.30 -5.36
CA ALA A 35 15.85 5.80 -4.38
C ALA A 35 16.12 4.32 -4.64
N LEU A 36 17.36 3.89 -4.38
CA LEU A 36 17.76 2.49 -4.35
C LEU A 36 18.97 2.37 -3.41
N TYR A 37 18.79 1.70 -2.28
CA TYR A 37 19.79 1.69 -1.21
C TYR A 37 19.63 0.45 -0.31
N TRP A 38 20.59 0.27 0.61
CA TRP A 38 20.49 -0.76 1.65
C TRP A 38 19.45 -0.36 2.70
N MET A 39 18.48 -1.23 2.93
CA MET A 39 17.40 -1.00 3.88
C MET A 39 17.96 -0.72 5.29
N HIS A 40 17.50 0.37 5.90
CA HIS A 40 18.00 0.75 7.22
C HIS A 40 17.60 -0.27 8.29
N GLY A 41 18.59 -0.72 9.06
CA GLY A 41 18.38 -1.63 10.19
C GLY A 41 18.07 -3.08 9.80
N VAL A 42 18.22 -3.45 8.52
CA VAL A 42 18.01 -4.82 8.03
C VAL A 42 19.19 -5.26 7.15
N ASP A 43 19.89 -6.30 7.59
CA ASP A 43 21.11 -6.76 6.92
C ASP A 43 20.82 -7.27 5.51
N ASN A 44 21.74 -6.97 4.59
CA ASN A 44 21.76 -7.49 3.20
C ASN A 44 20.45 -7.28 2.41
N THR A 45 19.66 -6.27 2.78
CA THR A 45 18.33 -6.05 2.20
C THR A 45 18.32 -4.79 1.35
N PHE A 46 17.79 -4.89 0.13
CA PHE A 46 17.61 -3.72 -0.74
C PHE A 46 16.27 -3.06 -0.53
N HIS A 47 16.23 -1.74 -0.68
CA HIS A 47 15.02 -0.94 -0.68
C HIS A 47 15.06 0.04 -1.87
N GLY A 48 14.11 -0.09 -2.78
CA GLY A 48 13.97 0.77 -3.97
C GLY A 48 12.64 1.49 -3.98
N PHE A 49 12.59 2.69 -4.56
CA PHE A 49 11.40 3.53 -4.64
C PHE A 49 11.20 4.06 -6.07
N ILE A 50 10.03 3.80 -6.64
CA ILE A 50 9.53 4.43 -7.87
C ILE A 50 8.51 5.49 -7.49
N GLU A 51 8.68 6.70 -8.00
CA GLU A 51 7.74 7.80 -7.83
C GLU A 51 6.52 7.61 -8.72
N LEU A 52 5.33 7.70 -8.11
CA LEU A 52 4.04 7.78 -8.80
C LEU A 52 3.54 9.23 -8.83
N SER A 53 3.76 9.96 -7.74
CA SER A 53 3.62 11.41 -7.64
C SER A 53 4.62 11.95 -6.61
N PRO A 54 4.82 13.28 -6.47
CA PRO A 54 5.74 13.83 -5.47
C PRO A 54 5.45 13.36 -4.02
N GLU A 55 4.20 13.02 -3.71
CA GLU A 55 3.75 12.55 -2.40
C GLU A 55 3.45 11.04 -2.31
N CYS A 56 3.59 10.28 -3.41
CA CYS A 56 3.21 8.86 -3.49
C CYS A 56 4.26 8.01 -4.21
N TYR A 57 4.70 6.94 -3.57
CA TYR A 57 5.72 6.03 -4.10
C TYR A 57 5.26 4.58 -4.04
N ILE A 58 5.75 3.76 -4.98
CA ILE A 58 5.77 2.32 -4.82
C ILE A 58 7.20 1.89 -4.51
N ALA A 59 7.36 1.07 -3.49
CA ALA A 59 8.65 0.63 -2.99
C ALA A 59 8.79 -0.88 -3.13
N PHE A 60 10.04 -1.34 -3.21
CA PHE A 60 10.39 -2.74 -3.37
C PHE A 60 11.44 -3.12 -2.32
N VAL A 61 11.16 -4.20 -1.58
CA VAL A 61 12.05 -4.73 -0.54
C VAL A 61 12.53 -6.11 -0.96
N GLN A 62 13.83 -6.24 -1.20
CA GLN A 62 14.47 -7.51 -1.52
C GLN A 62 15.33 -7.96 -0.34
N HIS A 63 14.79 -8.86 0.48
CA HIS A 63 15.49 -9.55 1.55
C HIS A 63 16.06 -10.88 1.00
N PRO A 64 17.25 -11.34 1.42
CA PRO A 64 17.83 -12.61 0.94
C PRO A 64 16.95 -13.84 1.23
N ASP A 65 16.13 -13.76 2.28
CA ASP A 65 15.19 -14.83 2.68
C ASP A 65 13.79 -14.70 2.03
N ASN A 66 13.56 -13.70 1.16
CA ASN A 66 12.34 -13.66 0.38
C ASN A 66 12.26 -14.90 -0.53
N THR A 67 11.08 -15.51 -0.60
CA THR A 67 10.84 -16.69 -1.44
C THR A 67 10.05 -16.32 -2.69
N ASP A 68 10.29 -17.02 -3.80
CA ASP A 68 9.55 -16.89 -5.07
C ASP A 68 8.19 -17.62 -5.06
N ARG A 69 7.69 -17.97 -3.87
CA ARG A 69 6.45 -18.73 -3.71
C ARG A 69 5.25 -17.92 -4.22
N ASN A 70 4.70 -18.36 -5.34
CA ASN A 70 3.44 -17.87 -5.88
C ASN A 70 2.41 -19.00 -5.94
N GLU A 71 1.50 -18.99 -4.96
CA GLU A 71 0.40 -19.94 -4.82
C GLU A 71 -0.93 -19.19 -4.73
N LEU A 72 -1.81 -19.46 -5.70
CA LEU A 72 -3.13 -18.84 -5.79
C LEU A 72 -4.00 -19.23 -4.61
N GLY A 73 -4.69 -18.27 -4.00
CA GLY A 73 -5.50 -18.52 -2.81
C GLY A 73 -4.72 -18.58 -1.51
N VAL A 74 -3.38 -18.52 -1.55
CA VAL A 74 -2.51 -18.61 -0.37
C VAL A 74 -1.56 -17.41 -0.25
N THR A 75 -0.93 -17.01 -1.34
CA THR A 75 0.01 -15.87 -1.35
C THR A 75 -0.43 -14.79 -2.34
N HIS A 76 -1.14 -15.20 -3.40
CA HIS A 76 -1.59 -14.31 -4.47
C HIS A 76 -3.05 -14.61 -4.82
N ALA A 77 -3.81 -13.60 -5.22
CA ALA A 77 -5.20 -13.77 -5.64
C ALA A 77 -5.34 -14.26 -7.09
N GLY A 78 -4.33 -14.03 -7.93
CA GLY A 78 -4.33 -14.31 -9.38
C GLY A 78 -5.14 -13.31 -10.21
N ASN A 79 -6.24 -12.78 -9.68
CA ASN A 79 -6.97 -11.63 -10.20
C ASN A 79 -7.69 -10.88 -9.05
N SER A 80 -8.27 -9.72 -9.35
CA SER A 80 -8.86 -8.81 -8.35
C SER A 80 -10.09 -9.38 -7.61
N GLY A 81 -10.71 -10.45 -8.11
CA GLY A 81 -11.83 -11.15 -7.46
C GLY A 81 -11.47 -12.50 -6.83
N GLY A 82 -10.19 -12.91 -6.90
CA GLY A 82 -9.74 -14.20 -6.39
C GLY A 82 -9.68 -14.26 -4.86
N PRO A 83 -9.88 -15.44 -4.25
CA PRO A 83 -9.73 -15.63 -2.82
C PRO A 83 -8.26 -15.54 -2.38
N MET A 84 -8.03 -15.27 -1.09
CA MET A 84 -6.71 -15.25 -0.46
C MET A 84 -6.82 -15.23 1.07
N PRO A 85 -5.74 -15.48 1.83
CA PRO A 85 -5.78 -15.38 3.28
C PRO A 85 -6.11 -13.96 3.74
N GLY A 86 -6.92 -13.85 4.79
CA GLY A 86 -7.30 -12.56 5.38
C GLY A 86 -6.07 -11.75 5.79
N GLY A 87 -6.10 -10.45 5.48
CA GLY A 87 -5.02 -9.51 5.79
C GLY A 87 -3.89 -9.42 4.76
N THR A 88 -3.99 -10.12 3.63
CA THR A 88 -3.04 -10.02 2.50
C THR A 88 -3.51 -9.01 1.44
N MET A 89 -2.59 -8.53 0.59
CA MET A 89 -2.91 -7.55 -0.47
C MET A 89 -3.57 -8.24 -1.67
N GLN A 90 -4.85 -7.96 -1.92
CA GLN A 90 -5.60 -8.53 -3.05
C GLN A 90 -5.18 -8.02 -4.41
N HIS A 91 -5.21 -6.70 -4.56
CA HIS A 91 -4.71 -5.97 -5.72
C HIS A 91 -4.38 -4.55 -5.27
N VAL A 92 -3.69 -3.80 -6.11
CA VAL A 92 -3.45 -2.37 -5.90
C VAL A 92 -3.90 -1.61 -7.14
N ALA A 93 -4.72 -0.58 -6.89
CA ALA A 93 -5.16 0.37 -7.91
C ALA A 93 -4.30 1.65 -7.84
N LEU A 94 -3.72 2.04 -8.96
CA LEU A 94 -2.93 3.26 -9.11
C LEU A 94 -3.74 4.31 -9.86
N ASN A 95 -3.72 5.55 -9.36
CA ASN A 95 -4.54 6.62 -9.90
C ASN A 95 -3.94 7.25 -11.16
N VAL A 96 -4.80 7.62 -12.11
CA VAL A 96 -4.56 8.62 -13.16
C VAL A 96 -5.70 9.65 -13.16
N ASP A 97 -5.44 10.86 -13.63
CA ASP A 97 -6.31 12.02 -13.37
C ASP A 97 -7.53 12.07 -14.29
N SER A 98 -7.51 11.31 -15.38
CA SER A 98 -8.62 11.29 -16.34
C SER A 98 -8.79 9.95 -17.06
N LEU A 99 -9.96 9.79 -17.68
CA LEU A 99 -10.24 8.67 -18.58
C LEU A 99 -9.30 8.64 -19.78
N ASP A 100 -8.91 9.80 -20.32
CA ASP A 100 -7.98 9.88 -21.44
C ASP A 100 -6.59 9.37 -21.03
N GLU A 101 -6.12 9.71 -19.84
CA GLU A 101 -4.87 9.17 -19.29
C GLU A 101 -4.96 7.66 -19.01
N LEU A 102 -6.10 7.18 -18.50
CA LEU A 102 -6.36 5.75 -18.31
C LEU A 102 -6.25 4.99 -19.63
N LEU A 103 -6.85 5.52 -20.70
CA LEU A 103 -6.80 4.94 -22.04
C LEU A 103 -5.38 5.02 -22.64
N ALA A 104 -4.65 6.11 -22.43
CA ALA A 104 -3.27 6.24 -22.87
C ALA A 104 -2.34 5.24 -22.16
N LEU A 105 -2.49 5.08 -20.83
CA LEU A 105 -1.68 4.14 -20.06
C LEU A 105 -2.02 2.69 -20.40
N ARG A 106 -3.29 2.37 -20.68
CA ARG A 106 -3.69 1.08 -21.25
C ARG A 106 -2.92 0.74 -22.52
N ASP A 107 -2.84 1.69 -23.44
CA ASP A 107 -2.19 1.49 -24.73
C ASP A 107 -0.69 1.35 -24.56
N ARG A 108 -0.07 2.13 -23.64
CA ARG A 108 1.33 1.95 -23.24
C ARG A 108 1.59 0.54 -22.70
N ILE A 109 0.77 0.06 -21.77
CA ILE A 109 0.91 -1.29 -21.18
C ILE A 109 0.85 -2.36 -22.27
N ARG A 110 -0.10 -2.25 -23.20
CA ARG A 110 -0.26 -3.20 -24.33
C ARG A 110 0.89 -3.12 -25.33
N ASP A 111 1.43 -1.94 -25.58
CA ASP A 111 2.59 -1.75 -26.48
C ASP A 111 3.87 -2.41 -25.92
N ARG A 112 3.95 -2.63 -24.61
CA ARG A 112 5.01 -3.43 -23.96
C ARG A 112 4.68 -4.93 -23.87
N GLY A 113 3.64 -5.39 -24.56
CA GLY A 113 3.26 -6.79 -24.60
C GLY A 113 2.53 -7.30 -23.36
N VAL A 114 2.08 -6.42 -22.47
CA VAL A 114 1.32 -6.80 -21.27
C VAL A 114 -0.17 -6.75 -21.56
N VAL A 115 -0.90 -7.82 -21.20
CA VAL A 115 -2.35 -7.87 -21.37
C VAL A 115 -3.02 -6.97 -20.33
N ALA A 116 -3.77 -5.98 -20.81
CA ALA A 116 -4.61 -5.11 -20.00
C ALA A 116 -6.10 -5.31 -20.35
N LEU A 117 -6.90 -5.68 -19.35
CA LEU A 117 -8.33 -5.89 -19.44
C LEU A 117 -9.09 -4.62 -19.05
N GLY A 118 -10.06 -4.21 -19.87
CA GLY A 118 -10.86 -3.00 -19.66
C GLY A 118 -10.56 -1.84 -20.63
N PRO A 119 -11.00 -0.60 -20.30
CA PRO A 119 -11.53 -0.20 -19.00
C PRO A 119 -12.94 -0.76 -18.69
N ILE A 120 -13.27 -0.84 -17.40
CA ILE A 120 -14.59 -1.18 -16.83
C ILE A 120 -15.11 0.08 -16.12
N ASP A 121 -16.39 0.37 -16.28
CA ASP A 121 -17.06 1.42 -15.53
C ASP A 121 -17.72 0.82 -14.29
N HIS A 122 -17.21 1.16 -13.11
CA HIS A 122 -17.75 0.73 -11.83
C HIS A 122 -18.81 1.71 -11.30
N GLY A 123 -19.10 2.81 -12.01
CA GLY A 123 -20.01 3.86 -11.61
C GLY A 123 -19.34 4.92 -10.71
N MET A 124 -18.58 4.50 -9.69
CA MET A 124 -17.80 5.41 -8.84
C MET A 124 -16.39 5.71 -9.38
N CYS A 125 -15.89 4.85 -10.27
CA CYS A 125 -14.60 4.99 -10.95
C CYS A 125 -14.61 4.19 -12.26
N GLN A 126 -13.64 4.48 -13.13
CA GLN A 126 -13.30 3.64 -14.27
C GLN A 126 -11.91 3.06 -14.08
N SER A 127 -11.71 1.80 -14.42
CA SER A 127 -10.41 1.17 -14.24
C SER A 127 -10.10 0.05 -15.22
N LEU A 128 -8.83 -0.34 -15.29
CA LEU A 128 -8.34 -1.49 -16.06
C LEU A 128 -7.46 -2.37 -15.19
N TYR A 129 -7.38 -3.66 -15.52
CA TYR A 129 -6.65 -4.67 -14.75
C TYR A 129 -5.58 -5.36 -15.60
N PHE A 130 -4.42 -5.63 -15.00
CA PHE A 130 -3.29 -6.28 -15.66
C PHE A 130 -2.38 -6.96 -14.63
N ALA A 131 -1.55 -7.89 -15.11
CA ALA A 131 -0.57 -8.58 -14.26
C ALA A 131 0.75 -7.78 -14.19
N GLY A 132 1.35 -7.75 -13.01
CA GLY A 132 2.73 -7.32 -12.80
C GLY A 132 3.69 -8.50 -12.58
N PRO A 133 4.98 -8.23 -12.36
CA PRO A 133 5.98 -9.23 -12.02
C PRO A 133 5.58 -10.01 -10.76
N GLU A 134 6.11 -11.23 -10.61
CA GLU A 134 5.89 -12.09 -9.44
C GLU A 134 4.40 -12.37 -9.12
N GLY A 135 3.50 -12.18 -10.10
CA GLY A 135 2.06 -12.41 -9.98
C GLY A 135 1.28 -11.32 -9.26
N LEU A 136 1.83 -10.09 -9.22
CA LEU A 136 1.11 -8.92 -8.77
C LEU A 136 -0.18 -8.71 -9.58
N CYS A 137 -1.28 -8.41 -8.88
CA CYS A 137 -2.53 -7.99 -9.49
C CYS A 137 -2.61 -6.46 -9.45
N LEU A 138 -2.50 -5.83 -10.60
CA LEU A 138 -2.43 -4.38 -10.74
C LEU A 138 -3.69 -3.83 -11.41
N GLU A 139 -4.06 -2.63 -11.00
CA GLU A 139 -5.16 -1.86 -11.54
C GLU A 139 -4.69 -0.42 -11.80
N ILE A 140 -5.12 0.18 -12.92
CA ILE A 140 -5.08 1.65 -13.08
C ILE A 140 -6.52 2.12 -13.00
N ALA A 141 -6.78 3.14 -12.19
CA ALA A 141 -8.11 3.70 -11.99
C ALA A 141 -8.12 5.22 -12.13
N THR A 142 -9.27 5.77 -12.52
CA THR A 142 -9.57 7.20 -12.50
C THR A 142 -10.98 7.42 -11.96
N GLY A 143 -11.24 8.62 -11.44
CA GLY A 143 -12.48 8.95 -10.74
C GLY A 143 -12.25 9.21 -9.25
N GLY A 144 -13.32 9.21 -8.48
CA GLY A 144 -13.27 9.54 -7.05
C GLY A 144 -14.54 10.22 -6.55
N ASN A 145 -14.46 10.91 -5.41
CA ASN A 145 -15.58 11.62 -4.78
C ASN A 145 -16.82 10.72 -4.55
N ILE A 146 -16.57 9.49 -4.07
CA ILE A 146 -17.62 8.50 -3.79
C ILE A 146 -18.64 9.09 -2.80
N ASP A 147 -19.92 9.16 -3.20
CA ASP A 147 -21.00 9.51 -2.27
C ASP A 147 -21.38 8.29 -1.42
N GLY A 148 -20.89 8.25 -0.18
CA GLY A 148 -21.18 7.16 0.76
C GLY A 148 -22.66 6.96 1.09
N ARG A 149 -23.56 7.90 0.73
CA ARG A 149 -25.02 7.69 0.85
C ARG A 149 -25.57 6.80 -0.26
N ALA A 150 -24.94 6.85 -1.44
CA ALA A 150 -25.33 6.05 -2.60
C ALA A 150 -24.60 4.70 -2.65
N TRP A 151 -23.37 4.65 -2.13
CA TRP A 151 -22.46 3.50 -2.27
C TRP A 151 -22.32 2.63 -1.02
N VAL A 152 -23.12 2.88 0.01
CA VAL A 152 -23.22 1.99 1.19
C VAL A 152 -24.56 1.28 1.16
N ASP A 153 -24.54 0.03 0.71
CA ASP A 153 -25.72 -0.82 0.55
C ASP A 153 -26.25 -1.32 1.91
N PRO A 154 -27.51 -1.02 2.28
CA PRO A 154 -28.12 -1.50 3.52
C PRO A 154 -28.16 -3.03 3.67
N GLU A 155 -28.31 -3.79 2.57
CA GLU A 155 -28.30 -5.26 2.62
C GLU A 155 -26.92 -5.76 3.05
N VAL A 156 -25.86 -5.21 2.47
CA VAL A 156 -24.49 -5.57 2.79
C VAL A 156 -24.11 -5.16 4.21
N VAL A 157 -24.56 -3.99 4.68
CA VAL A 157 -24.40 -3.55 6.07
C VAL A 157 -25.00 -4.58 7.04
N ALA A 158 -26.22 -5.05 6.77
CA ALA A 158 -26.88 -6.04 7.60
C ALA A 158 -26.17 -7.41 7.57
N LEU A 159 -25.74 -7.87 6.40
CA LEU A 159 -24.97 -9.12 6.24
C LEU A 159 -23.60 -9.06 6.93
N ALA A 160 -22.99 -7.87 6.99
CA ALA A 160 -21.74 -7.63 7.72
C ALA A 160 -21.93 -7.56 9.24
N GLY A 161 -23.17 -7.62 9.74
CA GLY A 161 -23.48 -7.54 11.17
C GLY A 161 -23.28 -6.14 11.78
N ILE A 162 -23.29 -5.09 10.95
CA ILE A 162 -23.11 -3.70 11.37
C ILE A 162 -24.46 -3.13 11.79
N ASN A 163 -24.57 -2.65 13.03
CA ASN A 163 -25.78 -2.00 13.51
C ASN A 163 -25.83 -0.49 13.16
N GLU A 164 -26.97 0.16 13.42
CA GLU A 164 -27.18 1.57 13.08
C GLU A 164 -26.21 2.54 13.79
N GLU A 165 -25.91 2.28 15.07
CA GLU A 165 -24.98 3.11 15.86
C GLU A 165 -23.55 2.98 15.33
N GLU A 166 -23.13 1.77 14.98
CA GLU A 166 -21.83 1.50 14.35
C GLU A 166 -21.71 2.20 13.00
N LEU A 167 -22.72 2.05 12.13
CA LEU A 167 -22.71 2.68 10.81
C LEU A 167 -22.63 4.21 10.91
N ALA A 168 -23.37 4.81 11.84
CA ALA A 168 -23.31 6.25 12.09
C ALA A 168 -21.89 6.69 12.50
N ARG A 169 -21.27 5.96 13.43
CA ARG A 169 -19.89 6.21 13.89
C ARG A 169 -18.84 6.00 12.78
N TYR A 170 -19.05 5.06 11.87
CA TYR A 170 -18.13 4.83 10.74
C TYR A 170 -18.21 5.94 9.69
N ARG A 171 -19.41 6.48 9.44
CA ARG A 171 -19.61 7.60 8.51
C ARG A 171 -19.06 8.92 9.06
N GLU A 172 -19.18 9.12 10.36
CA GLU A 172 -18.71 10.33 11.04
C GLU A 172 -17.81 9.97 12.23
N PRO A 173 -16.54 9.60 11.98
CA PRO A 173 -15.60 9.30 13.05
C PRO A 173 -15.43 10.49 13.99
N ALA A 174 -15.27 10.20 15.29
CA ALA A 174 -15.08 11.23 16.31
C ALA A 174 -13.84 12.09 15.99
N ALA A 175 -13.96 13.40 16.21
CA ALA A 175 -12.82 14.29 16.14
C ALA A 175 -11.80 13.94 17.24
N TYR A 176 -10.52 14.08 16.92
CA TYR A 176 -9.44 13.90 17.88
C TYR A 176 -8.78 15.25 18.18
N GLU A 177 -8.87 15.69 19.43
CA GLU A 177 -8.15 16.84 19.93
C GLU A 177 -6.86 16.37 20.59
N ARG A 178 -5.73 16.74 20.01
CA ARG A 178 -4.42 16.40 20.57
C ARG A 178 -4.26 17.11 21.92
N PRO A 179 -3.91 16.40 23.01
CA PRO A 179 -3.60 17.04 24.29
C PRO A 179 -2.34 17.91 24.20
N ALA A 180 -2.15 18.80 25.18
CA ALA A 180 -1.03 19.75 25.18
C ALA A 180 0.36 19.07 25.19
N ALA A 181 0.47 17.89 25.83
CA ALA A 181 1.64 17.04 25.78
C ALA A 181 1.37 15.80 24.89
N PRO A 182 2.39 15.24 24.21
CA PRO A 182 2.24 13.97 23.50
C PRO A 182 1.70 12.85 24.40
N VAL A 183 0.83 12.01 23.85
CA VAL A 183 0.35 10.82 24.55
C VAL A 183 1.49 9.80 24.58
N PRO A 184 1.88 9.27 25.75
CA PRO A 184 2.96 8.29 25.83
C PRO A 184 2.54 6.96 25.19
N GLN A 185 3.54 6.19 24.74
CA GLN A 185 3.33 4.85 24.20
C GLN A 185 2.59 3.97 25.23
N PRO A 186 1.48 3.30 24.85
CA PRO A 186 0.79 2.37 25.75
C PRO A 186 1.62 1.11 25.97
N LYS A 187 1.38 0.41 27.08
CA LYS A 187 1.95 -0.94 27.29
C LYS A 187 1.40 -1.90 26.23
N PRO A 188 2.22 -2.85 25.74
CA PRO A 188 1.73 -3.95 24.89
C PRO A 188 0.50 -4.64 25.48
N ASP A 189 -0.56 -4.74 24.69
CA ASP A 189 -1.80 -5.46 25.04
C ASP A 189 -2.02 -6.55 24.00
N PRO A 190 -1.95 -7.85 24.36
CA PRO A 190 -2.12 -8.95 23.41
C PRO A 190 -3.51 -9.02 22.77
N ALA A 191 -4.52 -8.32 23.31
CA ALA A 191 -5.84 -8.20 22.70
C ALA A 191 -5.91 -7.13 21.58
N LYS A 192 -4.84 -6.37 21.36
CA LYS A 192 -4.72 -5.36 20.30
C LYS A 192 -3.81 -5.85 19.17
N PRO A 193 -3.88 -5.25 17.98
CA PRO A 193 -2.85 -5.45 16.96
C PRO A 193 -1.48 -5.05 17.50
N ASN A 194 -0.50 -5.94 17.39
CA ASN A 194 0.87 -5.72 17.83
C ASN A 194 1.84 -6.08 16.70
N LEU A 195 2.95 -5.35 16.61
CA LEU A 195 4.05 -5.78 15.77
C LEU A 195 4.66 -7.06 16.34
N VAL A 196 5.06 -7.96 15.46
CA VAL A 196 5.69 -9.23 15.87
C VAL A 196 7.19 -9.01 16.00
N TYR A 197 7.66 -9.02 17.25
CA TYR A 197 9.08 -9.02 17.61
C TYR A 197 9.36 -10.17 18.57
N PRO A 198 10.62 -10.61 18.72
CA PRO A 198 11.00 -11.45 19.86
C PRO A 198 10.53 -10.81 21.17
N PRO A 199 9.93 -11.56 22.12
CA PRO A 199 9.21 -10.97 23.26
C PRO A 199 10.01 -9.92 24.05
N HIS A 200 11.26 -10.21 24.40
CA HIS A 200 12.13 -9.28 25.12
C HIS A 200 12.46 -8.02 24.32
N ARG A 201 12.48 -8.09 22.99
CA ARG A 201 12.76 -6.93 22.14
C ARG A 201 11.53 -6.03 22.02
N TYR A 202 10.33 -6.60 21.99
CA TYR A 202 9.11 -5.81 21.87
C TYR A 202 8.89 -4.90 23.09
N GLU A 203 9.07 -5.44 24.30
CA GLU A 203 8.97 -4.67 25.55
C GLU A 203 9.98 -3.52 25.59
N ILE A 204 11.22 -3.77 25.16
CA ILE A 204 12.26 -2.73 25.11
C ILE A 204 11.87 -1.64 24.10
N VAL A 205 11.55 -2.02 22.86
CA VAL A 205 11.23 -1.08 21.77
C VAL A 205 10.03 -0.21 22.15
N THR A 206 8.96 -0.80 22.67
CA THR A 206 7.76 -0.05 23.09
C THR A 206 7.95 0.80 24.36
N SER A 207 9.07 0.66 25.06
CA SER A 207 9.41 1.50 26.22
C SER A 207 10.24 2.75 25.86
N LEU A 208 10.78 2.82 24.64
CA LEU A 208 11.61 3.94 24.21
C LEU A 208 10.77 5.19 23.91
N PRO A 209 11.24 6.39 24.27
CA PRO A 209 10.58 7.64 23.88
C PRO A 209 10.72 7.90 22.37
N ASP A 210 9.81 8.69 21.81
CA ASP A 210 9.82 9.06 20.38
C ASP A 210 11.18 9.65 19.93
N GLU A 211 11.83 10.44 20.78
CA GLU A 211 13.14 11.04 20.50
C GLU A 211 14.24 9.97 20.29
N ALA A 212 14.16 8.85 21.01
CA ALA A 212 15.10 7.75 20.80
C ALA A 212 14.87 7.06 19.45
N PHE A 213 13.61 6.96 19.00
CA PHE A 213 13.29 6.43 17.68
C PHE A 213 13.73 7.36 16.54
N TRP A 214 13.58 8.67 16.73
CA TRP A 214 13.98 9.69 15.76
C TRP A 214 15.45 9.54 15.34
N HIS A 215 16.31 9.07 16.24
CA HIS A 215 17.75 8.86 16.01
C HIS A 215 18.16 7.39 15.86
N SER A 216 17.20 6.47 15.73
CA SER A 216 17.48 5.02 15.80
C SER A 216 18.05 4.41 14.51
N VAL A 217 18.00 5.13 13.39
CA VAL A 217 18.46 4.64 12.08
C VAL A 217 19.39 5.64 11.41
N GLU A 218 20.36 5.11 10.65
CA GLU A 218 21.15 5.92 9.72
C GLU A 218 20.20 6.51 8.66
N HIS A 219 20.28 7.81 8.42
CA HIS A 219 19.34 8.55 7.56
C HIS A 219 20.06 9.39 6.50
N ARG A 220 21.40 9.30 6.41
CA ARG A 220 22.15 10.00 5.37
C ARG A 220 21.97 9.30 4.02
N PRO A 221 21.76 10.07 2.93
CA PRO A 221 21.73 9.50 1.58
C PRO A 221 23.00 8.70 1.27
N PRO A 222 22.90 7.59 0.53
CA PRO A 222 24.05 6.74 0.20
C PRO A 222 25.09 7.45 -0.67
N VAL A 223 24.70 8.51 -1.38
CA VAL A 223 25.57 9.34 -2.21
C VAL A 223 25.41 10.81 -1.81
N GLN A 224 26.52 11.49 -1.54
CA GLN A 224 26.54 12.93 -1.23
C GLN A 224 26.70 13.71 -2.54
N VAL A 225 25.74 14.57 -2.85
CA VAL A 225 25.77 15.43 -4.03
C VAL A 225 26.37 16.79 -3.64
N SER A 226 27.37 17.24 -4.39
CA SER A 226 28.04 18.54 -4.21
C SER A 226 27.29 19.69 -4.85
#